data_AF-A0A645DLB7-F1
#
_entry.id   AF-A0A645DLB7-F1
#
_cell.length_a   1.000
_cell.length_b   1.000
_cell.length_c   1.000
_cell.angle_alpha   90.00
_cell.angle_beta   90.00
_cell.angle_gamma   90.00
#
_symmetry.space_group_name_H-M   'P 1'
#
loop_
_entity.id
_entity.type
_entity.pdbx_description
1 polymer ?
#
loop_
_entity_poly.entity_id
_entity_poly.type
_entity_poly.pdbx_seq_one_letter_code
_entity_poly.pdbx_strand_id
1 'polypeptide(L)'
;MSGAPKSSTLKLISESEGEERGFYTGVFGYFNGYSLDSAVLIRFIERAEDGRMFYRSGGGVTINSTCTEEYDEIMKKIYIPKV
;
A
#
# COMPACT_ATOMS: atom_id res chain seq x y z
N MET A 1 -0.81 -2.59 -5.76
CA MET A 1 -2.28 -2.74 -5.55
C MET A 1 -2.99 -1.62 -6.29
N SER A 2 -4.10 -1.91 -6.96
CA SER A 2 -4.88 -0.91 -7.70
C SER A 2 -6.38 -1.07 -7.42
N GLY A 3 -7.04 -1.94 -8.19
CA GLY A 3 -8.49 -2.13 -8.28
C GLY A 3 -8.87 -2.52 -9.71
N ALA A 4 -10.16 -2.51 -10.02
CA ALA A 4 -10.70 -2.93 -11.30
C ALA A 4 -11.73 -1.91 -11.83
N PRO A 5 -11.68 -1.53 -13.11
CA PRO A 5 -10.64 -1.82 -14.12
C PRO A 5 -9.29 -1.15 -13.82
N LYS A 6 -8.18 -1.84 -14.14
CA LYS A 6 -6.83 -1.46 -13.67
C LYS A 6 -6.37 -0.08 -14.14
N SER A 7 -6.52 0.26 -15.43
CA SER A 7 -6.05 1.55 -15.96
C SER A 7 -6.81 2.72 -15.34
N SER A 8 -8.15 2.63 -15.28
CA SER A 8 -9.00 3.66 -14.67
C SER A 8 -8.69 3.85 -13.20
N THR A 9 -8.47 2.74 -12.46
CA THR A 9 -8.15 2.82 -11.04
C THR A 9 -6.79 3.46 -10.80
N LEU A 10 -5.77 3.13 -11.60
CA LEU A 10 -4.45 3.75 -11.48
C LEU A 10 -4.49 5.25 -11.76
N LYS A 11 -5.32 5.69 -12.72
CA LYS A 11 -5.53 7.12 -12.98
C LYS A 11 -6.15 7.82 -11.77
N LEU A 12 -7.23 7.27 -11.22
CA LEU A 12 -7.88 7.83 -10.02
C LEU A 12 -6.94 7.88 -8.81
N ILE A 13 -6.15 6.83 -8.60
CA ILE A 13 -5.11 6.81 -7.54
C ILE A 13 -4.11 7.95 -7.75
N SER A 14 -3.58 8.09 -8.97
CA SER A 14 -2.62 9.15 -9.30
C SER A 14 -3.19 10.56 -9.14
N GLU A 15 -4.49 10.75 -9.33
CA GLU A 15 -5.18 12.03 -9.16
C GLU A 15 -5.53 12.31 -7.69
N SER A 16 -5.75 11.26 -6.89
CA SER A 16 -6.21 11.36 -5.50
C SER A 16 -5.05 11.40 -4.50
N GLU A 17 -3.94 10.70 -4.78
CA GLU A 17 -2.77 10.66 -3.90
C GLU A 17 -1.82 11.83 -4.23
N GLY A 18 -1.42 12.58 -3.20
CA GLY A 18 -0.52 13.74 -3.33
C GLY A 18 0.97 13.40 -3.36
N GLU A 19 1.32 12.12 -3.37
CA GLU A 19 2.70 11.63 -3.33
C GLU A 19 2.84 10.34 -4.11
N GLU A 20 4.05 10.05 -4.61
CA GLU A 20 4.35 8.77 -5.20
C GLU A 20 4.37 7.66 -4.14
N ARG A 21 3.90 6.47 -4.50
CA ARG A 21 3.88 5.31 -3.60
C ARG A 21 5.26 4.69 -3.38
N GLY A 22 6.24 4.97 -4.24
CA GLY A 22 7.55 4.32 -4.22
C GLY A 22 7.41 2.79 -4.21
N PHE A 23 7.96 2.14 -3.19
CA PHE A 23 7.89 0.69 -3.01
C PHE A 23 6.51 0.19 -2.53
N TYR A 24 5.66 1.07 -2.01
CA TYR A 24 4.38 0.68 -1.44
C TYR A 24 3.44 0.09 -2.48
N THR A 25 2.97 -1.13 -2.20
CA THR A 25 2.16 -1.97 -3.08
C THR A 25 2.84 -2.47 -4.35
N GLY A 26 4.17 -2.33 -4.42
CA GLY A 26 5.04 -2.95 -5.41
C GLY A 26 5.32 -4.42 -5.11
N VAL A 27 6.42 -4.95 -5.67
CA VAL A 27 6.83 -6.35 -5.50
C VAL A 27 8.26 -6.38 -4.99
N PHE A 28 8.51 -7.19 -3.95
CA PHE A 28 9.86 -7.61 -3.59
C PHE A 28 10.03 -9.08 -3.95
N GLY A 29 11.27 -9.49 -4.19
CA GLY A 29 11.55 -10.89 -4.38
C GLY A 29 13.00 -11.24 -4.18
N TYR A 30 13.23 -12.53 -3.94
CA TYR A 30 14.52 -13.16 -3.81
C TYR A 30 14.66 -14.20 -4.93
N PHE A 31 15.71 -14.07 -5.72
CA PHE A 31 16.04 -15.01 -6.79
C PHE A 31 17.36 -15.70 -6.46
N ASN A 32 17.35 -17.03 -6.39
CA ASN A 32 18.52 -17.83 -6.03
C ASN A 32 19.28 -18.42 -7.23
N GLY A 33 18.91 -18.05 -8.46
CA GLY A 33 19.44 -18.64 -9.69
C GLY A 33 18.55 -19.73 -10.32
N TYR A 34 17.57 -20.26 -9.57
CA TYR A 34 16.65 -21.32 -10.02
C TYR A 34 15.18 -20.97 -9.81
N SER A 35 14.85 -20.36 -8.67
CA SER A 35 13.49 -19.97 -8.29
C SER A 35 13.44 -18.51 -7.85
N LEU A 36 12.34 -17.85 -8.18
CA LEU A 36 12.00 -16.51 -7.72
C LEU A 36 10.87 -16.62 -6.68
N ASP A 37 11.18 -16.27 -5.44
CA ASP A 37 10.18 -16.06 -4.41
C ASP A 37 9.84 -14.58 -4.38
N SER A 38 8.58 -14.22 -4.60
CA SER A 38 8.14 -12.83 -4.62
C SER A 38 6.92 -12.61 -3.74
N ALA A 39 6.81 -11.42 -3.18
CA ALA A 39 5.65 -11.00 -2.41
C ALA A 39 5.36 -9.52 -2.62
N VAL A 40 4.11 -9.15 -2.34
CA VAL A 40 3.65 -7.77 -2.45
C VAL A 40 4.19 -6.97 -1.27
N LEU A 41 4.75 -5.80 -1.56
CA LEU A 41 5.26 -4.88 -0.55
C LEU A 41 4.11 -4.16 0.15
N ILE A 42 3.67 -4.73 1.26
CA ILE A 42 2.72 -4.15 2.22
C ILE A 42 3.23 -4.40 3.64
N ARG A 43 2.81 -3.59 4.61
CA ARG A 43 3.18 -3.73 6.03
C ARG A 43 4.70 -3.67 6.29
N PHE A 44 5.35 -2.66 5.74
CA PHE A 44 6.76 -2.37 5.99
C PHE A 44 6.93 -0.89 6.38
N ILE A 45 8.06 -0.59 7.03
CA ILE A 45 8.48 0.78 7.34
C ILE A 45 9.48 1.21 6.26
N GLU A 46 9.21 2.32 5.60
CA GLU A 46 10.19 2.99 4.73
C GLU A 46 10.85 4.14 5.48
N ARG A 47 12.14 4.35 5.19
CA ARG A 47 12.90 5.49 5.69
C ARG A 47 13.13 6.47 4.54
N ALA A 48 12.60 7.68 4.66
CA ALA A 48 12.90 8.75 3.71
C ALA A 48 14.31 9.31 3.93
N GLU A 49 14.82 10.01 2.92
CA GLU A 49 16.16 10.61 2.93
C GLU A 49 16.35 11.60 4.08
N ASP A 50 15.29 12.31 4.46
CA ASP A 50 15.27 13.25 5.60
C ASP A 50 15.18 12.57 6.98
N GLY A 51 15.19 11.23 7.01
CA GLY A 51 15.15 10.43 8.23
C GLY A 51 13.75 10.16 8.78
N ARG A 52 12.67 10.69 8.17
CA ARG A 52 11.31 10.32 8.53
C ARG A 52 11.04 8.86 8.20
N MET A 53 10.24 8.21 9.04
CA MET A 53 9.79 6.83 8.86
C MET A 53 8.32 6.84 8.50
N PHE A 54 7.93 6.12 7.44
CA PHE A 54 6.55 6.00 7.03
C PHE A 54 6.12 4.53 7.08
N TYR A 55 4.91 4.31 7.59
CA TYR A 55 4.25 3.01 7.52
C TYR A 55 2.90 3.24 6.84
N ARG A 56 2.79 2.77 5.60
CA ARG A 56 1.64 3.04 4.74
C ARG A 56 0.63 1.91 4.82
N SER A 57 -0.65 2.28 4.72
CA SER A 57 -1.76 1.34 4.59
C SER A 57 -2.84 1.88 3.67
N GLY A 58 -3.74 1.01 3.25
CA GLY A 58 -4.81 1.33 2.31
C GLY A 58 -5.90 0.28 2.31
N GLY A 59 -7.04 0.63 1.70
CA GLY A 59 -8.24 -0.18 1.57
C GLY A 59 -8.72 -0.24 0.13
N GLY A 60 -9.66 -1.15 -0.13
CA GLY A 60 -10.33 -1.25 -1.42
C GLY A 60 -11.69 -0.59 -1.33
N VAL A 61 -11.89 0.52 -2.05
CA VAL A 61 -13.17 1.25 -2.04
C VAL A 61 -14.12 0.65 -3.07
N THR A 62 -15.35 0.38 -2.66
CA THR A 62 -16.43 -0.13 -3.51
C THR A 62 -17.65 0.79 -3.46
N ILE A 63 -18.68 0.49 -4.26
CA ILE A 63 -19.95 1.24 -4.23
C ILE A 63 -20.70 1.12 -2.90
N ASN A 64 -20.38 0.08 -2.11
CA ASN A 64 -20.99 -0.15 -0.79
C ASN A 64 -20.13 0.40 0.35
N SER A 65 -18.95 0.96 0.05
CA SER A 65 -18.05 1.50 1.07
C SER A 65 -18.56 2.82 1.61
N THR A 66 -18.39 3.04 2.91
CA THR A 66 -18.58 4.35 3.55
C THR A 66 -17.24 4.91 4.00
N CYS A 67 -17.07 6.24 3.94
CA CYS A 67 -15.79 6.87 4.28
C CYS A 67 -15.33 6.53 5.71
N THR A 68 -16.27 6.48 6.66
CA THR A 68 -15.97 6.19 8.06
C THR A 68 -15.46 4.77 8.25
N GLU A 69 -16.10 3.78 7.61
CA GLU A 69 -15.70 2.37 7.73
C GLU A 69 -14.32 2.12 7.11
N GLU A 70 -14.05 2.71 5.94
CA GLU A 70 -12.74 2.59 5.27
C GLU A 70 -11.63 3.25 6.10
N TYR A 71 -11.91 4.40 6.71
CA TYR A 71 -10.97 5.07 7.61
C TYR A 71 -10.66 4.21 8.84
N ASP A 72 -11.69 3.65 9.49
CA ASP A 72 -11.54 2.76 10.63
C ASP A 72 -10.76 1.49 10.27
N GLU A 73 -10.94 0.95 9.07
CA GLU A 73 -10.17 -0.18 8.56
C GLU A 73 -8.69 0.17 8.42
N ILE A 74 -8.37 1.33 7.84
CA ILE A 74 -6.98 1.81 7.71
C ILE A 74 -6.34 1.98 9.09
N MET A 75 -7.06 2.54 10.06
CA MET A 75 -6.58 2.70 11.43
C MET A 75 -6.28 1.36 12.12
N LYS A 76 -7.06 0.32 11.84
CA LYS A 76 -6.79 -1.05 12.32
C LYS A 76 -5.56 -1.67 11.64
N LYS A 77 -5.33 -1.37 10.35
CA LYS A 77 -4.19 -1.91 9.59
C LYS A 77 -2.87 -1.20 9.89
N ILE A 78 -2.91 0.07 10.29
CA ILE A 78 -1.72 0.84 10.67
C ILE A 78 -1.25 0.56 12.10
N TYR A 79 -2.09 -0.11 12.90
CA TYR A 79 -1.73 -0.49 14.26
C TYR A 79 -0.53 -1.45 14.26
N ILE A 80 0.59 -0.97 14.81
CA ILE A 80 1.78 -1.77 15.08
C ILE A 80 1.75 -2.09 16.58
N PRO A 81 1.60 -3.38 16.97
CA PRO A 81 1.67 -3.78 18.37
C PRO A 81 3.00 -3.34 18.97
N LYS A 82 2.95 -2.60 20.08
CA LYS A 82 4.12 -2.35 20.90
C LYS A 82 4.34 -3.61 21.73
N VAL A 83 5.47 -4.29 21.50
CA VAL A 83 5.94 -5.40 22.34
C VAL A 83 6.51 -4.83 23.63
#